data_AF-A0A7X8F1B0-F1
#
_entry.id   AF-A0A7X8F1B0-F1
#
_cell.length_a   1.000
_cell.length_b   1.000
_cell.length_c   1.000
_cell.angle_alpha   90.00
_cell.angle_beta   90.00
_cell.angle_gamma   90.00
#
_symmetry.space_group_name_H-M   'P 1'
#
loop_
_entity.id
_entity.type
_entity.pdbx_description
1 polymer ?
#
loop_
_entity_poly.entity_id
_entity_poly.type
_entity_poly.pdbx_seq_one_letter_code
_entity_poly.pdbx_strand_id
1 'polypeptide(L)'
;MVQFYLLSVLCNFAAGYIFVFGSEPNNSVKNSSNLNERIEFTNKRYVLILGLLTVITGFCKLITPIYDNIIIIGDFIPAVAGIVSGFCLLLDYYNDSTTVPVSLPKKLDLIFTKSRRYVGIVVMIISIIHFLFPTMPLF
;
A
#
# COMPACT_ATOMS: atom_id res chain seq x y z
N MET A 1 -13.93 15.41 -2.23
CA MET A 1 -12.98 16.49 -2.59
C MET A 1 -11.91 15.96 -3.54
N VAL A 2 -11.67 16.62 -4.68
CA VAL A 2 -10.78 16.11 -5.76
C VAL A 2 -9.32 15.97 -5.30
N GLN A 3 -8.83 16.81 -4.38
CA GLN A 3 -7.42 16.72 -3.92
C GLN A 3 -7.14 15.41 -3.15
N PHE A 4 -8.00 15.05 -2.20
CA PHE A 4 -7.85 13.82 -1.41
C PHE A 4 -8.04 12.56 -2.25
N TYR A 5 -8.89 12.64 -3.28
CA TYR A 5 -9.07 11.57 -4.26
C TYR A 5 -7.76 11.25 -4.99
N LEU A 6 -7.13 12.25 -5.62
CA LEU A 6 -5.89 12.05 -6.37
C LEU A 6 -4.75 11.62 -5.45
N LEU A 7 -4.66 12.23 -4.26
CA LEU A 7 -3.63 11.89 -3.29
C LEU A 7 -3.74 10.43 -2.82
N SER A 8 -4.95 9.93 -2.57
CA SER A 8 -5.20 8.53 -2.24
C SER A 8 -4.77 7.59 -3.37
N VAL A 9 -5.11 7.91 -4.62
CA VAL A 9 -4.69 7.12 -5.79
C VAL A 9 -3.17 7.05 -5.88
N LEU A 10 -2.49 8.18 -5.78
CA LEU A 10 -1.04 8.26 -5.88
C LEU A 10 -0.35 7.50 -4.73
N CYS A 11 -0.83 7.65 -3.50
CA CYS A 11 -0.27 6.96 -2.33
C CYS A 11 -0.43 5.44 -2.45
N ASN A 12 -1.63 4.97 -2.81
CA ASN A 12 -1.87 3.54 -3.01
C ASN A 12 -1.03 2.97 -4.16
N PHE A 13 -0.93 3.69 -5.28
CA PHE A 13 -0.11 3.27 -6.41
C PHE A 13 1.37 3.19 -6.03
N ALA A 14 1.90 4.21 -5.34
CA ALA A 14 3.28 4.22 -4.87
C ALA A 14 3.55 3.10 -3.84
N ALA A 15 2.63 2.85 -2.91
CA ALA A 15 2.74 1.75 -1.95
C ALA A 15 2.75 0.39 -2.67
N GLY A 16 1.85 0.20 -3.65
CA GLY A 16 1.82 -0.99 -4.49
C GLY A 16 3.11 -1.17 -5.29
N TYR A 17 3.65 -0.09 -5.85
CA TYR A 17 4.92 -0.09 -6.58
C TYR A 17 6.09 -0.55 -5.70
N ILE A 18 6.21 -0.03 -4.47
CA ILE A 18 7.24 -0.46 -3.52
C ILE A 18 7.12 -1.96 -3.20
N PHE A 19 5.90 -2.48 -3.04
CA PHE A 19 5.73 -3.90 -2.74
C PHE A 19 6.01 -4.83 -3.92
N VAL A 20 5.79 -4.38 -5.16
CA VAL A 20 6.03 -5.18 -6.36
C VAL A 20 7.50 -5.15 -6.78
N PHE A 21 8.13 -3.99 -6.72
CA PHE A 21 9.48 -3.76 -7.26
C PHE A 21 10.56 -3.59 -6.18
N GLY A 22 10.17 -3.32 -4.93
CA GLY A 22 11.10 -3.16 -3.82
C GLY A 22 11.77 -4.46 -3.39
N SER A 23 12.94 -4.34 -2.77
CA SER A 23 13.71 -5.46 -2.22
C SER A 23 12.91 -6.20 -1.15
N GLU A 24 12.93 -7.53 -1.21
CA GLU A 24 12.31 -8.37 -0.16
C GLU A 24 13.24 -8.40 1.07
N PRO A 25 12.74 -8.06 2.27
CA PRO A 25 13.58 -7.94 3.47
C PRO A 25 14.19 -9.29 3.92
N ASN A 26 13.64 -10.43 3.45
CA ASN A 26 14.00 -11.76 3.95
C ASN A 26 14.72 -12.67 2.92
N ASN A 27 14.91 -12.22 1.68
CA ASN A 27 15.46 -13.04 0.59
C ASN A 27 16.85 -12.58 0.10
N SER A 28 17.61 -11.86 0.93
CA SER A 28 18.95 -11.39 0.59
C SER A 28 20.02 -12.47 0.44
N VAL A 29 19.67 -13.78 0.46
CA VAL A 29 20.68 -14.86 0.49
C VAL A 29 20.59 -15.89 -0.65
N LYS A 30 19.53 -16.03 -1.45
CA LYS A 30 19.55 -17.01 -2.56
C LYS A 30 18.84 -16.52 -3.81
N ASN A 31 19.60 -16.46 -4.90
CA ASN A 31 19.21 -16.18 -6.29
C ASN A 31 19.22 -14.71 -6.72
N SER A 32 20.40 -14.10 -6.73
CA SER A 32 20.65 -12.94 -7.60
C SER A 32 22.00 -13.09 -8.29
N SER A 33 22.04 -13.90 -9.35
CA SER A 33 23.12 -13.80 -10.34
C SER A 33 22.62 -13.29 -11.69
N ASN A 34 21.31 -13.22 -11.94
CA ASN A 34 20.79 -12.65 -13.17
C ASN A 34 19.39 -12.09 -12.91
N LEU A 35 19.11 -10.94 -13.51
CA LEU A 35 17.84 -10.20 -13.56
C LEU A 35 17.69 -9.06 -12.55
N ASN A 36 18.24 -7.93 -13.00
CA ASN A 36 17.65 -6.60 -12.93
C ASN A 36 17.88 -5.85 -11.63
N GLU A 37 18.50 -4.68 -11.80
CA GLU A 37 18.56 -3.53 -10.91
C GLU A 37 17.20 -3.34 -10.21
N ARG A 38 16.99 -4.01 -9.09
CA ARG A 38 15.89 -3.72 -8.18
C ARG A 38 16.17 -2.33 -7.67
N ILE A 39 15.33 -1.38 -8.05
CA ILE A 39 15.60 0.01 -7.75
C ILE A 39 15.62 0.16 -6.23
N GLU A 40 16.78 0.57 -5.72
CA GLU A 40 17.04 0.81 -4.31
C GLU A 40 16.36 2.12 -3.86
N PHE A 41 15.06 2.29 -4.19
CA PHE A 41 14.21 3.39 -3.72
C PHE A 41 13.84 3.20 -2.24
N THR A 42 14.76 2.74 -1.41
CA THR A 42 14.51 2.40 0.00
C THR A 42 15.28 3.33 0.92
N ASN A 43 15.20 4.64 0.67
CA ASN A 43 15.46 5.58 1.75
C ASN A 43 14.40 5.32 2.83
N LYS A 44 14.81 4.78 3.99
CA LYS A 44 13.88 4.36 5.06
C LYS A 44 12.90 5.47 5.45
N ARG A 45 13.31 6.74 5.35
CA ARG A 45 12.46 7.91 5.61
C ARG A 45 11.33 8.05 4.59
N TYR A 46 11.58 7.76 3.32
CA TYR A 46 10.56 7.80 2.27
C TYR A 46 9.47 6.75 2.51
N VAL A 47 9.86 5.51 2.86
CA VAL A 47 8.91 4.43 3.18
C VAL A 47 8.04 4.80 4.38
N LEU A 48 8.63 5.38 5.44
CA LEU A 48 7.88 5.83 6.60
C LEU A 48 6.89 6.95 6.27
N ILE A 49 7.34 7.99 5.55
CA ILE A 49 6.48 9.12 5.16
C ILE A 49 5.34 8.62 4.25
N LEU A 50 5.66 7.79 3.27
CA LEU A 50 4.69 7.22 2.35
C LEU A 50 3.68 6.34 3.10
N GLY A 51 4.15 5.46 4.00
CA GLY A 51 3.29 4.61 4.82
C GLY A 51 2.29 5.43 5.64
N LEU A 52 2.78 6.45 6.35
CA LEU A 52 1.93 7.35 7.14
C LEU A 52 0.92 8.10 6.25
N LEU A 53 1.37 8.65 5.12
CA LEU A 53 0.52 9.40 4.20
C LEU A 53 -0.57 8.51 3.59
N THR A 54 -0.24 7.25 3.27
CA THR A 54 -1.18 6.27 2.71
C THR A 54 -2.26 5.89 3.73
N VAL A 55 -1.89 5.71 5.01
CA VAL A 55 -2.87 5.46 6.09
C VAL A 55 -3.78 6.67 6.27
N ILE A 56 -3.21 7.88 6.41
CA ILE A 56 -3.98 9.11 6.63
C ILE A 56 -4.95 9.35 5.47
N THR A 57 -4.48 9.22 4.23
CA THR A 57 -5.32 9.44 3.04
C THR A 57 -6.42 8.39 2.92
N GLY A 58 -6.16 7.14 3.31
CA GLY A 58 -7.18 6.10 3.43
C GLY A 58 -8.28 6.47 4.43
N PHE A 59 -7.93 6.94 5.62
CA PHE A 59 -8.90 7.42 6.61
C PHE A 59 -9.67 8.65 6.14
N CYS A 60 -9.00 9.65 5.57
CA CYS A 60 -9.66 10.85 5.03
C CYS A 60 -10.69 10.49 3.97
N LYS A 61 -10.43 9.45 3.17
CA LYS A 61 -11.34 8.97 2.12
C LYS A 61 -12.59 8.27 2.68
N LEU A 62 -12.49 7.60 3.83
CA LEU A 62 -13.66 7.07 4.53
C LEU A 62 -14.55 8.18 5.10
N ILE A 63 -13.95 9.29 5.55
CA ILE A 63 -14.67 10.39 6.21
C ILE A 63 -15.27 11.37 5.20
N THR A 64 -14.67 11.52 4.01
CA THR A 64 -15.07 12.52 3.00
C THR A 64 -15.56 11.87 1.70
N PRO A 65 -16.81 11.37 1.66
CA PRO A 65 -17.42 10.92 0.41
C PRO A 65 -17.43 12.03 -0.65
N ILE A 66 -17.25 11.67 -1.91
CA ILE A 66 -17.26 12.64 -3.03
C ILE A 66 -18.69 13.05 -3.42
N TYR A 67 -19.71 12.24 -3.09
CA TYR A 67 -21.10 12.48 -3.50
C TYR A 67 -22.11 12.32 -2.35
N ASP A 68 -23.10 13.22 -2.32
CA ASP A 68 -24.04 13.41 -1.21
C ASP A 68 -25.09 12.31 -1.03
N ASN A 69 -25.28 11.38 -1.98
CA ASN A 69 -26.32 10.36 -1.88
C ASN A 69 -25.88 9.02 -2.48
N ILE A 70 -25.34 8.15 -1.61
CA ILE A 70 -25.21 6.68 -1.78
C ILE A 70 -24.38 6.23 -3.00
N ILE A 71 -23.04 6.34 -2.91
CA ILE A 71 -22.06 5.43 -3.53
C ILE A 71 -20.86 5.30 -2.56
N ILE A 72 -21.05 4.64 -1.43
CA ILE A 72 -20.00 4.41 -0.42
C ILE A 72 -19.02 3.32 -0.87
N ILE A 73 -19.43 2.43 -1.78
CA ILE A 73 -18.67 1.25 -2.20
C ILE A 73 -17.43 1.62 -3.04
N GLY A 74 -17.53 2.65 -3.91
CA GLY A 74 -16.47 3.01 -4.84
C GLY A 74 -15.20 3.54 -4.16
N ASP A 75 -15.39 4.36 -3.12
CA ASP A 75 -14.28 4.95 -2.34
C ASP A 75 -13.80 4.02 -1.20
N PHE A 76 -14.63 3.08 -0.76
CA PHE A 76 -14.30 2.14 0.31
C PHE A 76 -13.14 1.21 -0.05
N ILE A 77 -13.14 0.63 -1.26
CA ILE A 77 -12.09 -0.30 -1.69
C ILE A 77 -10.71 0.39 -1.72
N PRO A 78 -10.54 1.56 -2.37
CA PRO A 78 -9.29 2.31 -2.30
C PRO A 78 -8.90 2.74 -0.87
N ALA A 79 -9.88 3.10 -0.04
CA ALA A 79 -9.60 3.52 1.34
C ALA A 79 -9.04 2.37 2.18
N VAL A 80 -9.68 1.20 2.13
CA VAL A 80 -9.21 -0.01 2.82
C VAL A 80 -7.86 -0.46 2.25
N ALA A 81 -7.70 -0.44 0.93
CA ALA A 81 -6.43 -0.75 0.28
C ALA A 81 -5.30 0.18 0.77
N GLY A 82 -5.57 1.47 0.95
CA GLY A 82 -4.59 2.43 1.47
C GLY A 82 -4.25 2.22 2.94
N ILE A 83 -5.24 1.93 3.77
CA ILE A 83 -5.01 1.62 5.19
C ILE A 83 -4.15 0.36 5.32
N VAL A 84 -4.53 -0.72 4.63
CA VAL A 84 -3.81 -2.01 4.70
C VAL A 84 -2.38 -1.88 4.16
N SER A 85 -2.20 -1.24 3.00
CA SER A 85 -0.87 -1.07 2.39
C SER A 85 0.02 -0.11 3.19
N GLY A 86 -0.56 0.97 3.74
CA GLY A 86 0.16 1.89 4.62
C GLY A 86 0.62 1.23 5.92
N PHE A 87 -0.24 0.42 6.57
CA PHE A 87 0.17 -0.38 7.74
C PHE A 87 1.26 -1.39 7.39
N CYS A 88 1.18 -2.02 6.23
CA CYS A 88 2.21 -2.94 5.75
C CYS A 88 3.57 -2.24 5.56
N LEU A 89 3.60 -1.03 4.99
CA LEU A 89 4.83 -0.24 4.85
C LEU A 89 5.42 0.16 6.21
N LEU A 90 4.56 0.50 7.18
CA LEU A 90 5.00 0.86 8.53
C LEU A 90 5.56 -0.35 9.29
N LEU A 91 4.97 -1.54 9.13
CA LEU A 91 5.47 -2.79 9.69
C LEU A 91 6.83 -3.17 9.09
N ASP A 92 6.99 -3.04 7.78
CA ASP A 92 8.27 -3.26 7.11
C ASP A 92 9.34 -2.30 7.63
N TYR A 93 9.02 -1.00 7.70
CA TYR A 93 9.94 0.00 8.26
C TYR A 93 10.34 -0.34 9.71
N TYR A 94 9.38 -0.76 10.54
CA TYR A 94 9.64 -1.10 11.94
C TYR A 94 10.57 -2.32 12.05
N ASN A 95 10.30 -3.39 11.30
CA ASN A 95 11.12 -4.59 11.28
C ASN A 95 12.54 -4.30 10.76
N ASP A 96 12.69 -3.41 9.78
CA ASP A 96 13.99 -2.99 9.24
C ASP A 96 14.75 -2.02 10.16
N SER A 97 14.08 -1.41 11.13
CA SER A 97 14.66 -0.38 12.01
C SER A 97 14.93 -0.87 13.43
N THR A 98 14.42 -2.05 13.81
CA THR A 98 14.52 -2.59 15.16
C THR A 98 15.24 -3.92 15.19
N THR A 99 15.95 -4.19 16.27
CA THR A 99 16.59 -5.49 16.53
C THR A 99 15.64 -6.52 17.13
N VAL A 100 14.47 -6.08 17.61
CA VAL A 100 13.43 -6.95 18.17
C VAL A 100 12.32 -7.12 17.13
N PRO A 101 12.23 -8.28 16.47
CA PRO A 101 11.21 -8.50 15.44
C PRO A 101 9.81 -8.52 16.05
N VAL A 102 8.83 -7.94 15.35
CA VAL A 102 7.43 -8.02 15.77
C VAL A 102 6.90 -9.42 15.49
N SER A 103 6.54 -10.15 16.55
CA SER A 103 5.86 -11.44 16.42
C SER A 103 4.38 -11.25 16.11
N LEU A 104 4.02 -11.23 14.82
CA LEU A 104 2.63 -11.19 14.38
C LEU A 104 1.97 -12.58 14.50
N PRO A 105 0.67 -12.66 14.84
CA PRO A 105 -0.11 -13.89 14.69
C PRO A 105 0.00 -14.46 13.27
N LYS A 106 0.05 -15.80 13.12
CA LYS A 106 0.32 -16.48 11.84
C LYS A 106 -0.51 -15.97 10.64
N LYS A 107 -1.77 -15.59 10.86
CA LYS A 107 -2.65 -15.04 9.80
C LYS A 107 -2.23 -13.65 9.34
N LEU A 108 -1.80 -12.79 10.27
CA LEU A 108 -1.34 -11.43 9.97
C LEU A 108 0.04 -11.45 9.33
N ASP A 109 0.95 -12.32 9.80
CA ASP A 109 2.27 -12.52 9.18
C ASP A 109 2.14 -12.99 7.71
N LEU A 110 1.18 -13.88 7.43
CA LEU A 110 0.91 -14.33 6.06
C LEU A 110 0.50 -13.15 5.16
N ILE A 111 -0.46 -12.34 5.60
CA ILE A 111 -1.05 -11.25 4.79
C ILE A 111 -0.09 -10.08 4.65
N PHE A 112 0.48 -9.60 5.75
CA PHE A 112 1.27 -8.37 5.80
C PHE A 112 2.73 -8.57 5.41
N THR A 113 3.31 -9.75 5.66
CA THR A 113 4.75 -9.94 5.46
C THR A 113 5.04 -10.90 4.31
N LYS A 114 4.35 -12.05 4.25
CA LYS A 114 4.64 -13.07 3.22
C LYS A 114 3.94 -12.83 1.88
N SER A 115 2.72 -12.30 1.90
CA SER A 115 1.92 -12.03 0.70
C SER A 115 2.06 -10.59 0.20
N ARG A 116 3.06 -9.85 0.68
CA ARG A 116 3.29 -8.43 0.38
C ARG A 116 3.26 -8.11 -1.12
N ARG A 117 3.91 -8.93 -1.95
CA ARG A 117 3.93 -8.75 -3.41
C ARG A 117 2.51 -8.83 -4.02
N TYR A 118 1.69 -9.77 -3.56
CA TYR A 118 0.30 -9.90 -4.01
C TYR A 118 -0.56 -8.73 -3.55
N VAL A 119 -0.38 -8.29 -2.29
CA VAL A 119 -1.01 -7.07 -1.78
C VAL A 119 -0.63 -5.87 -2.65
N GLY A 120 0.64 -5.74 -3.02
CA GLY A 120 1.12 -4.68 -3.90
C GLY A 120 0.44 -4.67 -5.27
N ILE A 121 0.35 -5.82 -5.93
CA ILE A 121 -0.33 -5.94 -7.23
C ILE A 121 -1.81 -5.56 -7.11
N VAL A 122 -2.50 -6.06 -6.10
CA VAL A 122 -3.93 -5.78 -5.88
C VAL A 122 -4.16 -4.29 -5.63
N VAL A 123 -3.36 -3.67 -4.75
CA VAL A 123 -3.48 -2.24 -4.43
C VAL A 123 -3.18 -1.38 -5.66
N MET A 124 -2.19 -1.77 -6.47
CA MET A 124 -1.85 -1.06 -7.70
C MET A 124 -3.00 -1.12 -8.72
N ILE A 125 -3.61 -2.30 -8.90
CA ILE A 125 -4.78 -2.48 -9.77
C ILE A 125 -5.96 -1.64 -9.26
N ILE A 126 -6.26 -1.69 -7.96
CA ILE A 126 -7.33 -0.88 -7.34
C ILE A 126 -7.10 0.61 -7.62
N SER A 127 -5.85 1.06 -7.51
CA SER A 127 -5.49 2.47 -7.74
C SER A 127 -5.69 2.89 -9.20
N ILE A 128 -5.29 2.03 -10.15
CA ILE A 128 -5.46 2.28 -11.58
C ILE A 128 -6.95 2.27 -11.97
N ILE A 129 -7.70 1.28 -11.50
CA ILE A 129 -9.15 1.19 -11.76
C ILE A 129 -9.85 2.41 -11.19
N HIS A 130 -9.56 2.76 -9.94
CA HIS A 130 -10.18 3.91 -9.30
C HIS A 130 -9.79 5.21 -10.00
N PHE A 131 -8.54 5.37 -10.45
CA PHE A 131 -8.08 6.51 -11.24
C PHE A 131 -8.84 6.67 -12.56
N LEU A 132 -9.00 5.58 -13.32
CA LEU A 132 -9.69 5.56 -14.61
C LEU A 132 -11.20 5.72 -14.47
N PHE A 133 -11.78 5.15 -13.42
CA PHE A 133 -13.21 5.10 -13.18
C PHE A 133 -13.56 5.62 -11.77
N PRO A 134 -13.38 6.93 -11.51
CA PRO A 134 -13.69 7.55 -10.21
C PRO A 134 -15.11 7.29 -9.73
N THR A 135 -16.04 7.22 -10.69
CA THR A 135 -17.48 7.30 -10.44
C THR A 135 -18.20 5.98 -10.67
N MET A 136 -17.51 4.87 -10.95
CA MET A 136 -18.21 3.60 -11.17
C MET A 136 -18.73 3.04 -9.82
N PRO A 137 -20.05 2.95 -9.62
CA PRO A 137 -20.58 2.07 -8.60
C PRO A 137 -20.22 0.66 -9.04
N LEU A 138 -19.48 -0.06 -8.21
CA LEU A 138 -19.17 -1.46 -8.45
C LEU A 138 -20.47 -2.24 -8.19
N PHE A 139 -21.31 -2.29 -9.22
CA PHE A 139 -22.64 -2.92 -9.36
C PHE A 139 -23.63 -2.74 -8.20
#